data_AF-A0A9D4NLI7-F1
#
_entry.id   AF-A0A9D4NLI7-F1
#
_cell.length_a   1.000
_cell.length_b   1.000
_cell.length_c   1.000
_cell.angle_alpha   90.00
_cell.angle_beta   90.00
_cell.angle_gamma   90.00
#
_symmetry.space_group_name_H-M   'P 1'
#
loop_
_entity.id
_entity.type
_entity.pdbx_description
1 polymer ?
#
loop_
_entity_poly.entity_id
_entity_poly.type
_entity_poly.pdbx_seq_one_letter_code
_entity_poly.pdbx_strand_id
1 'polypeptide(L)'
;MLQVEGETDLQVFASMISDNCDNVRREPPFSFCVRFIRHEAHCAPYVMWFEMNRAMTEEEVAQRDQHSKHWMDYAEVDACPFLHYLQYLTYGGQGERTKQLYALEVLKSYILDPRNDINIHHPETALNLLGHCYEMEGDCSRACYYYEESLRFDGTNNAANWHVQRVQRLISNLY
;
A
#
# COMPACT_ATOMS: atom_id res chain seq x y z
N MET A 1 27.48 27.68 23.42
CA MET A 1 26.59 27.64 22.25
C MET A 1 26.53 26.18 21.82
N LEU A 2 25.60 25.42 22.40
CA LEU A 2 25.42 24.00 22.12
C LEU A 2 24.36 23.91 21.02
N GLN A 3 24.77 23.55 19.81
CA GLN A 3 23.85 23.16 18.75
C GLN A 3 23.35 21.75 19.08
N VAL A 4 22.07 21.64 19.42
CA VAL A 4 21.35 20.38 19.49
C VAL A 4 20.74 20.20 18.10
N GLU A 5 21.37 19.38 17.27
CA GLU A 5 20.77 18.93 16.02
C GLU A 5 19.66 17.93 16.38
N GLY A 6 18.41 18.37 16.25
CA GLY A 6 17.25 17.50 16.34
C GLY A 6 17.10 16.77 15.01
N GLU A 7 17.57 15.53 14.95
CA GLU A 7 17.13 14.61 13.91
C GLU A 7 15.61 14.44 14.04
N THR A 8 14.90 14.65 12.94
CA THR A 8 13.45 14.44 12.90
C THR A 8 13.16 12.93 12.99
N ASP A 9 12.06 12.52 13.61
CA ASP A 9 11.67 11.11 13.74
C ASP A 9 11.66 10.35 12.39
N LEU A 10 11.43 11.07 11.28
CA LEU A 10 11.51 10.58 9.90
C LEU A 10 12.94 10.23 9.45
N GLN A 11 13.96 10.95 9.91
CA GLN A 11 15.37 10.67 9.59
C GLN A 11 15.88 9.45 10.37
N VAL A 12 15.44 9.29 11.62
CA VAL A 12 15.73 8.09 12.43
C VAL A 12 15.05 6.86 11.82
N PHE A 13 13.80 7.00 11.35
CA PHE A 13 13.10 5.92 10.68
C PHE A 13 13.73 5.56 9.32
N ALA A 14 14.20 6.56 8.57
CA ALA A 14 14.88 6.35 7.30
C ALA A 14 16.28 5.71 7.46
N SER A 15 17.05 6.08 8.51
CA SER A 15 18.38 5.48 8.76
C SER A 15 18.28 4.03 9.24
N MET A 16 17.28 3.71 10.08
CA MET A 16 17.01 2.34 10.52
C MET A 16 16.63 1.39 9.38
N ILE A 17 16.05 1.91 8.30
CA ILE A 17 15.70 1.11 7.11
C ILE A 17 16.88 1.04 6.13
N SER A 18 17.60 2.15 5.91
CA SER A 18 18.77 2.19 5.01
C SER A 18 19.89 1.24 5.44
N ASP A 19 20.17 1.16 6.74
CA ASP A 19 21.26 0.31 7.26
C ASP A 19 20.95 -1.20 7.19
N ASN A 20 19.69 -1.58 6.98
CA ASN A 20 19.26 -2.98 6.87
C ASN A 20 19.23 -3.51 5.43
N CYS A 21 19.29 -2.64 4.41
CA CYS A 21 19.20 -3.08 3.02
C CYS A 21 20.52 -3.63 2.45
N ASP A 22 21.67 -3.16 2.96
CA ASP A 22 22.98 -3.47 2.35
C ASP A 22 23.76 -4.60 3.05
N ASN A 23 23.28 -5.15 4.18
CA ASN A 23 24.11 -6.02 5.02
C ASN A 23 23.41 -7.23 5.66
N VAL A 24 22.64 -8.02 4.90
CA VAL A 24 22.06 -9.27 5.45
C VAL A 24 22.01 -10.41 4.41
N ARG A 25 23.11 -11.16 4.28
CA ARG A 25 23.14 -12.52 3.67
C ARG A 25 22.74 -13.63 4.66
N ARG A 26 21.92 -13.32 5.68
CA ARG A 26 21.39 -14.27 6.66
C ARG A 26 19.99 -13.82 7.09
N GLU A 27 18.95 -14.44 6.51
CA GLU A 27 17.51 -14.21 6.73
C GLU A 27 17.12 -13.39 7.98
N PRO A 28 16.30 -12.33 7.86
CA PRO A 28 15.32 -12.05 8.88
C PRO A 28 14.06 -12.91 8.58
N PRO A 29 13.64 -13.81 9.47
CA PRO A 29 12.45 -14.65 9.26
C PRO A 29 11.13 -13.89 9.50
N PHE A 30 11.16 -12.56 9.42
CA PHE A 30 10.03 -11.69 9.70
C PHE A 30 9.99 -10.58 8.65
N SER A 31 9.07 -10.68 7.69
CA SER A 31 8.59 -9.46 7.03
C SER A 31 7.89 -8.63 8.09
N PHE A 32 8.42 -7.44 8.37
CA PHE A 32 7.71 -6.47 9.18
C PHE A 32 6.49 -6.03 8.39
N CYS A 33 5.30 -6.37 8.88
CA CYS A 33 4.05 -5.89 8.31
C CYS A 33 3.59 -4.67 9.10
N VAL A 34 3.13 -3.65 8.39
CA VAL A 34 2.41 -2.54 8.99
C VAL A 34 0.95 -2.94 9.05
N ARG A 35 0.39 -2.89 10.26
CA ARG A 35 -1.03 -3.16 10.50
C ARG A 35 -1.72 -1.85 10.82
N PHE A 36 -2.87 -1.64 10.19
CA PHE A 36 -3.78 -0.55 10.53
C PHE A 36 -5.09 -1.14 11.02
N ILE A 37 -5.56 -0.73 12.18
CA ILE A 37 -6.94 -1.01 12.62
C ILE A 37 -7.87 0.13 12.20
N ARG A 38 -9.19 -0.13 12.12
CA ARG A 38 -10.19 0.88 11.73
C ARG A 38 -10.09 2.23 12.45
N HIS A 39 -9.75 2.23 13.74
CA HIS A 39 -9.61 3.47 14.53
C HIS A 39 -8.41 4.31 14.09
N GLU A 40 -7.42 3.70 13.42
CA GLU A 40 -6.22 4.32 12.88
C GLU A 40 -6.37 4.68 11.39
N ALA A 41 -7.56 4.56 10.81
CA ALA A 41 -7.79 4.92 9.41
C ALA A 41 -7.28 6.33 9.10
N HIS A 42 -7.46 7.28 10.02
CA HIS A 42 -6.96 8.65 9.90
C HIS A 42 -5.43 8.77 9.78
N CYS A 43 -4.67 7.75 10.19
CA CYS A 43 -3.21 7.67 10.05
C CYS A 43 -2.78 6.95 8.76
N ALA A 44 -3.70 6.31 8.05
CA ALA A 44 -3.40 5.52 6.87
C ALA A 44 -3.74 6.30 5.58
N PRO A 45 -2.99 6.08 4.48
CA PRO A 45 -3.38 6.55 3.16
C PRO A 45 -4.81 6.10 2.81
N TYR A 46 -5.57 6.93 2.09
CA TYR A 46 -6.98 6.68 1.79
C TYR A 46 -7.24 5.31 1.13
N VAL A 47 -6.32 4.81 0.28
CA VAL A 47 -6.44 3.48 -0.32
C VAL A 47 -6.53 2.37 0.74
N MET A 48 -5.80 2.51 1.86
CA MET A 48 -5.79 1.54 2.94
C MET A 48 -7.09 1.50 3.73
N TRP A 49 -7.94 2.53 3.61
CA TRP A 49 -9.22 2.54 4.29
C TRP A 49 -10.14 1.44 3.76
N PHE A 50 -10.02 1.10 2.46
CA PHE A 50 -10.78 0.01 1.85
C PHE A 50 -10.21 -1.34 2.23
N GLU A 51 -8.89 -1.45 2.35
CA GLU A 51 -8.23 -2.67 2.85
C GLU A 51 -8.70 -3.03 4.27
N MET A 52 -8.96 -2.03 5.12
CA MET A 52 -9.51 -2.26 6.47
C MET A 52 -10.96 -2.77 6.48
N ASN A 53 -11.63 -2.78 5.33
CA ASN A 53 -13.00 -3.28 5.15
C ASN A 53 -13.05 -4.51 4.21
N ARG A 54 -11.90 -5.16 3.94
CA ARG A 54 -11.74 -6.24 2.95
C ARG A 54 -12.70 -7.43 3.09
N ALA A 55 -13.25 -7.67 4.29
CA ALA A 55 -14.13 -8.82 4.54
C ALA A 55 -15.62 -8.51 4.40
N MET A 56 -16.02 -7.26 4.08
CA MET A 56 -17.42 -6.84 4.07
C MET A 56 -17.88 -6.44 2.67
N THR A 57 -19.08 -6.86 2.30
CA THR A 57 -19.83 -6.35 1.15
C THR A 57 -20.27 -4.90 1.38
N GLU A 58 -20.59 -4.16 0.30
CA GLU A 58 -21.09 -2.78 0.42
C GLU A 58 -22.35 -2.68 1.30
N GLU A 59 -23.22 -3.69 1.24
CA GLU A 59 -24.43 -3.78 2.07
C GLU A 59 -24.10 -4.03 3.55
N GLU A 60 -23.12 -4.89 3.84
CA GLU A 60 -22.63 -5.11 5.20
C GLU A 60 -21.94 -3.87 5.77
N VAL A 61 -21.20 -3.12 4.95
CA VAL A 61 -20.63 -1.82 5.36
C VAL A 61 -21.73 -0.82 5.69
N ALA A 62 -22.79 -0.75 4.88
CA ALA A 62 -23.89 0.19 5.05
C ALA A 62 -24.79 -0.13 6.27
N GLN A 63 -24.88 -1.39 6.68
CA GLN A 63 -25.74 -1.85 7.77
C GLN A 63 -25.02 -1.95 9.13
N ARG A 64 -23.73 -1.61 9.20
CA ARG A 64 -22.91 -1.89 10.38
C ARG A 64 -23.08 -0.89 11.52
N ASP A 65 -23.36 -1.41 12.72
CA ASP A 65 -23.22 -0.66 13.98
C ASP A 65 -21.73 -0.47 14.33
N GLN A 66 -21.37 0.69 14.87
CA GLN A 66 -20.03 1.06 15.32
C GLN A 66 -19.44 0.08 16.37
N HIS A 67 -20.25 -0.79 17.00
CA HIS A 67 -19.85 -1.66 18.10
C HIS A 67 -19.53 -3.12 17.72
N SER A 68 -19.64 -3.50 16.44
CA SER A 68 -19.36 -4.86 15.96
C SER A 68 -17.86 -5.16 15.94
N LYS A 69 -17.35 -5.92 16.93
CA LYS A 69 -15.98 -6.47 16.93
C LYS A 69 -15.89 -7.72 16.06
N HIS A 70 -15.57 -7.57 14.77
CA HIS A 70 -15.15 -8.69 13.93
C HIS A 70 -13.63 -8.71 13.79
N TRP A 71 -13.06 -9.91 13.69
CA TRP A 71 -11.62 -10.20 13.69
C TRP A 71 -10.88 -9.82 12.38
N MET A 72 -11.55 -9.09 11.47
CA MET A 72 -11.01 -8.63 10.17
C MET A 72 -11.15 -7.11 9.96
N ASP A 73 -11.10 -6.30 11.02
CA ASP A 73 -11.14 -4.83 10.95
C ASP A 73 -9.75 -4.18 10.81
N TYR A 74 -8.83 -4.88 10.14
CA TYR A 74 -7.47 -4.40 9.97
C TYR A 74 -6.93 -4.69 8.56
N ALA A 75 -6.07 -3.79 8.09
CA ALA A 75 -5.29 -3.98 6.89
C ALA A 75 -3.85 -4.34 7.28
N GLU A 76 -3.23 -5.26 6.54
CA GLU A 76 -1.83 -5.62 6.68
C GLU A 76 -1.11 -5.40 5.36
N VAL A 77 0.06 -4.78 5.43
CA VAL A 77 0.91 -4.55 4.27
C VAL A 77 2.36 -4.79 4.64
N ASP A 78 3.10 -5.49 3.78
CA ASP A 78 4.54 -5.65 3.95
C ASP A 78 5.24 -4.27 3.95
N ALA A 79 6.14 -4.04 4.92
CA ALA A 79 6.75 -2.73 5.15
C ALA A 79 7.53 -2.21 3.94
N CYS A 80 8.23 -3.08 3.20
CA CYS A 80 9.05 -2.67 2.05
C CYS A 80 8.20 -2.08 0.90
N PRO A 81 7.17 -2.77 0.38
CA PRO A 81 6.20 -2.18 -0.53
C PRO A 81 5.54 -0.92 0.05
N PHE A 82 5.12 -0.96 1.31
CA PHE A 82 4.42 0.18 1.90
C PHE A 82 5.27 1.45 2.01
N LEU A 83 6.56 1.30 2.36
CA LEU A 83 7.50 2.41 2.42
C LEU A 83 7.62 3.13 1.07
N HIS A 84 7.80 2.36 -0.01
CA HIS A 84 7.99 2.93 -1.35
C HIS A 84 6.69 3.53 -1.90
N TYR A 85 5.54 2.96 -1.51
CA TYR A 85 4.25 3.59 -1.73
C TYR A 85 4.13 4.95 -1.01
N LEU A 86 4.51 5.05 0.27
CA LEU A 86 4.50 6.32 1.01
C LEU A 86 5.47 7.34 0.41
N GLN A 87 6.66 6.91 -0.02
CA GLN A 87 7.59 7.76 -0.75
C GLN A 87 6.98 8.28 -2.05
N TYR A 88 6.32 7.43 -2.82
CA TYR A 88 5.61 7.83 -4.04
C TYR A 88 4.55 8.92 -3.77
N LEU A 89 3.71 8.74 -2.74
CA LEU A 89 2.73 9.76 -2.33
C LEU A 89 3.40 11.07 -1.90
N THR A 90 4.44 10.96 -1.08
CA THR A 90 5.14 12.11 -0.49
C THR A 90 5.83 12.95 -1.56
N TYR A 91 6.60 12.32 -2.43
CA TYR A 91 7.28 13.02 -3.53
C TYR A 91 6.28 13.59 -4.54
N GLY A 92 5.16 12.92 -4.79
CA GLY A 92 4.06 13.46 -5.59
C GLY A 92 3.49 14.75 -5.00
N GLY A 93 3.20 14.76 -3.70
CA GLY A 93 2.72 15.94 -2.98
C GLY A 93 3.72 17.10 -2.95
N GLN A 94 5.02 16.81 -3.06
CA GLN A 94 6.10 17.80 -3.15
C GLN A 94 6.37 18.28 -4.59
N GLY A 95 5.77 17.68 -5.61
CA GLY A 95 6.08 17.95 -7.02
C GLY A 95 7.42 17.38 -7.50
N GLU A 96 8.06 16.52 -6.70
CA GLU A 96 9.36 15.90 -6.98
C GLU A 96 9.21 14.70 -7.92
N ARG A 97 8.82 14.97 -9.16
CA ARG A 97 8.37 13.95 -10.13
C ARG A 97 9.37 12.82 -10.38
N THR A 98 10.66 13.14 -10.49
CA THR A 98 11.70 12.13 -10.71
C THR A 98 11.81 11.15 -9.54
N LYS A 99 11.74 11.65 -8.30
CA LYS A 99 11.78 10.82 -7.09
C LYS A 99 10.51 10.01 -6.93
N GLN A 100 9.36 10.61 -7.26
CA GLN A 100 8.08 9.91 -7.30
C GLN A 100 8.15 8.69 -8.25
N LEU A 101 8.54 8.89 -9.50
CA LEU A 101 8.64 7.80 -10.47
C LEU A 101 9.68 6.75 -10.07
N TYR A 102 10.80 7.17 -9.47
CA TYR A 102 11.78 6.23 -8.91
C TYR A 102 11.17 5.36 -7.81
N ALA A 103 10.44 5.94 -6.86
CA ALA A 103 9.76 5.19 -5.81
C ALA A 103 8.73 4.19 -6.38
N LEU A 104 8.03 4.56 -7.45
CA LEU A 104 7.12 3.65 -8.16
C LEU A 104 7.86 2.47 -8.81
N GLU A 105 9.00 2.70 -9.46
CA GLU A 105 9.79 1.62 -10.06
C GLU A 105 10.37 0.67 -9.01
N VAL A 106 10.80 1.20 -7.86
CA VAL A 106 11.26 0.36 -6.74
C VAL A 106 10.11 -0.42 -6.11
N LEU A 107 8.93 0.20 -5.91
CA LEU A 107 7.73 -0.51 -5.47
C LEU A 107 7.40 -1.69 -6.40
N LYS A 108 7.43 -1.45 -7.71
CA LYS A 108 7.20 -2.50 -8.73
C LYS A 108 8.21 -3.63 -8.64
N SER A 109 9.50 -3.34 -8.39
CA SER A 109 10.52 -4.40 -8.29
C SER A 109 10.35 -5.25 -7.03
N TYR A 110 9.84 -4.69 -5.93
CA TYR A 110 9.44 -5.51 -4.78
C TYR A 110 8.31 -6.47 -5.17
N ILE A 111 7.27 -5.96 -5.83
CA ILE A 111 6.03 -6.73 -6.08
C ILE A 111 6.18 -7.75 -7.20
N LEU A 112 6.89 -7.40 -8.28
CA LEU A 112 6.82 -8.11 -9.55
C LEU A 112 8.11 -8.80 -9.98
N ASP A 113 9.26 -8.51 -9.36
CA ASP A 113 10.53 -9.14 -9.76
C ASP A 113 10.67 -10.52 -9.09
N PRO A 114 10.57 -11.63 -9.84
CA PRO A 114 10.71 -12.98 -9.27
C PRO A 114 12.12 -13.27 -8.76
N ARG A 115 13.10 -12.41 -9.04
CA ARG A 115 14.48 -12.50 -8.53
C ARG A 115 14.62 -11.83 -7.17
N ASN A 116 13.62 -11.08 -6.73
CA ASN A 116 13.65 -10.46 -5.42
C ASN A 116 13.40 -11.56 -4.38
N ASP A 117 14.38 -11.81 -3.51
CA ASP A 117 14.32 -12.85 -2.47
C ASP A 117 13.43 -12.44 -1.28
N ILE A 118 12.59 -11.42 -1.49
CA ILE A 118 11.70 -10.88 -0.49
C ILE A 118 10.38 -11.62 -0.61
N ASN A 119 10.09 -12.39 0.42
CA ASN A 119 8.79 -13.02 0.56
C ASN A 119 7.76 -11.93 0.89
N ILE A 120 6.93 -11.58 -0.08
CA ILE A 120 5.78 -10.71 0.14
C ILE A 120 4.67 -11.56 0.73
N HIS A 121 4.32 -11.28 1.99
CA HIS A 121 3.31 -12.05 2.71
C HIS A 121 1.88 -11.61 2.39
N HIS A 122 1.71 -10.35 1.97
CA HIS A 122 0.43 -9.72 1.63
C HIS A 122 0.43 -9.22 0.18
N PRO A 123 0.61 -10.11 -0.81
CA PRO A 123 0.74 -9.73 -2.21
C PRO A 123 -0.51 -9.01 -2.75
N GLU A 124 -1.70 -9.37 -2.27
CA GLU A 124 -2.96 -8.75 -2.65
C GLU A 124 -3.00 -7.26 -2.26
N THR A 125 -2.56 -6.93 -1.04
CA THR A 125 -2.50 -5.54 -0.57
C THR A 125 -1.42 -4.77 -1.33
N ALA A 126 -0.26 -5.38 -1.57
CA ALA A 126 0.81 -4.75 -2.34
C ALA A 126 0.40 -4.45 -3.79
N LEU A 127 -0.32 -5.37 -4.44
CA LEU A 127 -0.88 -5.17 -5.79
C LEU A 127 -1.92 -4.05 -5.81
N ASN A 128 -2.76 -3.92 -4.79
CA ASN A 128 -3.71 -2.80 -4.67
C ASN A 128 -2.99 -1.46 -4.55
N LEU A 129 -1.88 -1.39 -3.79
CA LEU A 129 -1.06 -0.17 -3.72
C LEU A 129 -0.48 0.20 -5.09
N LEU A 130 0.01 -0.79 -5.85
CA LEU A 130 0.54 -0.56 -7.20
C LEU A 130 -0.56 -0.10 -8.16
N GLY A 131 -1.75 -0.71 -8.10
CA GLY A 131 -2.92 -0.27 -8.85
C GLY A 131 -3.29 1.19 -8.57
N HIS A 132 -3.25 1.59 -7.30
CA HIS A 132 -3.50 2.97 -6.89
C HIS A 132 -2.46 3.95 -7.45
N CYS A 133 -1.18 3.57 -7.47
CA CYS A 133 -0.17 4.39 -8.14
C CYS A 133 -0.51 4.61 -9.61
N TYR A 134 -0.85 3.57 -10.36
CA TYR A 134 -1.22 3.72 -11.76
C TYR A 134 -2.48 4.54 -11.99
N GLU A 135 -3.44 4.47 -11.08
CA GLU A 135 -4.62 5.33 -11.12
C GLU A 135 -4.25 6.81 -10.97
N MET A 136 -3.34 7.14 -10.04
CA MET A 136 -2.83 8.52 -9.90
C MET A 136 -1.99 8.98 -11.10
N GLU A 137 -1.36 8.04 -11.81
CA GLU A 137 -0.70 8.31 -13.10
C GLU A 137 -1.68 8.50 -14.26
N GLY A 138 -2.99 8.33 -14.03
CA GLY A 138 -4.03 8.38 -15.07
C GLY A 138 -4.08 7.12 -15.94
N ASP A 139 -3.31 6.08 -15.62
CA ASP A 139 -3.29 4.83 -16.36
C ASP A 139 -4.31 3.84 -15.78
N CYS A 140 -5.58 4.10 -16.11
CA CYS A 140 -6.70 3.29 -15.63
C CYS A 140 -6.60 1.82 -16.09
N SER A 141 -6.01 1.55 -17.26
CA SER A 141 -5.83 0.19 -17.78
C SER A 141 -4.88 -0.62 -16.91
N ARG A 142 -3.70 -0.07 -16.58
CA ARG A 142 -2.76 -0.73 -15.66
C ARG A 142 -3.31 -0.81 -14.24
N ALA A 143 -3.99 0.23 -13.77
CA ALA A 143 -4.64 0.21 -12.46
C ALA A 143 -5.62 -0.98 -12.35
N CYS A 144 -6.54 -1.12 -13.31
CA CYS A 144 -7.50 -2.21 -13.35
C CYS A 144 -6.82 -3.58 -13.39
N TYR A 145 -5.78 -3.73 -14.21
CA TYR A 145 -5.01 -4.97 -14.29
C TYR A 145 -4.46 -5.39 -12.92
N TYR A 146 -3.82 -4.50 -12.16
CA TYR A 146 -3.25 -4.87 -10.86
C TYR A 146 -4.30 -5.13 -9.77
N TYR A 147 -5.43 -4.41 -9.80
CA TYR A 147 -6.55 -4.74 -8.92
C TYR A 147 -7.16 -6.12 -9.26
N GLU A 148 -7.23 -6.49 -10.54
CA GLU A 148 -7.65 -7.84 -10.96
C GLU A 148 -6.64 -8.92 -10.55
N GLU A 149 -5.34 -8.65 -10.65
CA GLU A 149 -4.32 -9.59 -10.15
C GLU A 149 -4.43 -9.78 -8.63
N SER A 150 -4.71 -8.72 -7.87
CA SER A 150 -4.98 -8.80 -6.43
C SER A 150 -6.16 -9.75 -6.12
N LEU A 151 -7.26 -9.66 -6.89
CA LEU A 151 -8.40 -10.59 -6.77
C LEU A 151 -8.07 -12.03 -7.13
N ARG A 152 -7.07 -12.27 -7.99
CA ARG A 152 -6.63 -13.64 -8.32
C ARG A 152 -5.82 -14.26 -7.17
N PHE A 153 -5.09 -13.43 -6.41
CA PHE A 153 -4.40 -13.88 -5.20
C PHE A 153 -5.38 -14.17 -4.07
N ASP A 154 -6.33 -13.25 -3.83
CA ASP A 154 -7.39 -13.43 -2.84
C ASP A 154 -8.74 -12.98 -3.42
N GLY A 155 -9.54 -13.97 -3.83
CA GLY A 155 -10.88 -13.74 -4.39
C GLY A 155 -11.89 -13.19 -3.38
N THR A 156 -11.53 -13.13 -2.10
CA THR A 156 -12.33 -12.49 -1.04
C THR A 156 -11.89 -11.06 -0.73
N ASN A 157 -10.90 -10.51 -1.46
CA ASN A 157 -10.44 -9.14 -1.29
C ASN A 157 -11.49 -8.13 -1.80
N ASN A 158 -12.41 -7.71 -0.93
CA ASN A 158 -13.42 -6.72 -1.29
C ASN A 158 -12.83 -5.33 -1.60
N ALA A 159 -11.63 -5.01 -1.13
CA ALA A 159 -10.97 -3.76 -1.47
C ALA A 159 -10.59 -3.71 -2.95
N ALA A 160 -10.00 -4.80 -3.48
CA ALA A 160 -9.66 -4.91 -4.89
C ALA A 160 -10.91 -4.85 -5.80
N ASN A 161 -12.00 -5.53 -5.42
CA ASN A 161 -13.28 -5.46 -6.13
C ASN A 161 -13.82 -4.02 -6.20
N TRP A 162 -13.77 -3.29 -5.08
CA TRP A 162 -14.19 -1.89 -5.03
C TRP A 162 -13.35 -1.02 -5.97
N HIS A 163 -12.03 -1.22 -5.97
CA HIS A 163 -11.11 -0.50 -6.84
C HIS A 163 -11.38 -0.76 -8.33
N VAL A 164 -11.59 -2.02 -8.74
CA VAL A 164 -11.97 -2.39 -10.11
C VAL A 164 -13.24 -1.65 -10.54
N GLN A 165 -14.31 -1.73 -9.75
CA GLN A 165 -15.58 -1.09 -10.08
C GLN A 165 -15.46 0.44 -10.15
N ARG A 166 -14.66 1.06 -9.27
CA ARG A 166 -14.36 2.50 -9.32
C ARG A 166 -13.66 2.88 -10.62
N VAL A 167 -12.57 2.20 -10.97
CA VAL A 167 -11.80 2.51 -12.17
C VAL A 167 -12.63 2.27 -13.43
N GLN A 168 -13.41 1.21 -13.48
CA GLN A 168 -14.33 0.96 -14.59
C GLN A 168 -15.35 2.09 -14.78
N ARG A 169 -15.92 2.61 -13.68
CA ARG A 169 -16.80 3.80 -13.74
C ARG A 169 -16.10 5.04 -14.27
N LEU A 170 -14.82 5.25 -13.90
CA LEU A 170 -14.03 6.36 -14.43
C LEU A 170 -13.81 6.21 -15.94
N ILE A 171 -13.48 5.01 -16.41
CA ILE A 171 -13.32 4.72 -17.85
C ILE A 171 -14.64 4.96 -18.59
N SER A 172 -15.77 4.45 -18.07
CA SER A 172 -17.08 4.60 -18.71
C SER A 172 -17.59 6.04 -18.77
N ASN A 173 -17.18 6.91 -17.86
CA ASN A 173 -17.58 8.34 -17.88
C ASN A 173 -16.73 9.21 -18.83
N LEU A 174 -15.68 8.64 -19.42
CA LEU A 174 -14.80 9.32 -20.39
C LEU A 174 -15.22 9.10 -21.85
N TYR A 175 -16.21 8.23 -22.10
CA TYR A 175 -16.75 7.88 -23.43
C TYR A 175 -18.26 8.09 -23.48
#